data_AF-A0A520IYV0-F1
#
_entry.id   AF-A0A520IYV0-F1
#
_cell.length_a   1.000
_cell.length_b   1.000
_cell.length_c   1.000
_cell.angle_alpha   90.00
_cell.angle_beta   90.00
_cell.angle_gamma   90.00
#
_symmetry.space_group_name_H-M   'P 1'
#
loop_
_entity.id
_entity.type
_entity.pdbx_description
1 polymer ?
#
loop_
_entity_poly.entity_id
_entity_poly.type
_entity_poly.pdbx_seq_one_letter_code
_entity_poly.pdbx_strand_id
1 'polypeptide(L)'
;GVVNALSESQLGSFASALLDSKFSRKQESEADDYSYNFMKQHHYKVTALASAFNKFADMEKASGTQRSKSQKMLSSHPDSAERAAKVLAKAKKDGLNG
;
A
#
# COMPACT_ATOMS: atom_id res chain seq x y z
N GLY A 1 -14.26 23.91 -34.01
CA GLY A 1 -14.79 22.74 -33.28
C GLY A 1 -13.77 21.63 -33.34
N VAL A 2 -13.12 21.31 -32.22
CA VAL A 2 -12.27 20.11 -32.07
C VAL A 2 -12.13 19.67 -30.60
N VAL A 3 -12.84 20.30 -29.65
CA VAL A 3 -12.64 20.07 -28.21
C VAL A 3 -13.73 19.22 -27.53
N ASN A 4 -14.81 18.85 -28.24
CA ASN A 4 -15.94 18.08 -27.68
C ASN A 4 -15.89 16.57 -27.98
N ALA A 5 -14.73 16.02 -28.33
CA ALA A 5 -14.57 14.61 -28.66
C ALA A 5 -13.77 13.81 -27.61
N LEU A 6 -13.60 14.33 -26.40
CA LEU A 6 -13.29 13.46 -25.25
C LEU A 6 -14.60 12.83 -24.82
N SER A 7 -14.97 11.73 -25.47
CA SER A 7 -16.12 10.91 -25.11
C SER A 7 -16.13 10.72 -23.59
N GLU A 8 -17.28 10.93 -22.96
CA GLU A 8 -17.49 10.69 -21.52
C GLU A 8 -16.97 9.31 -21.08
N SER A 9 -16.91 8.33 -22.00
CA SER A 9 -16.29 7.02 -21.77
C SER A 9 -14.76 7.04 -21.64
N GLN A 10 -14.03 7.89 -22.35
CA GLN A 10 -12.57 8.01 -22.20
C GLN A 10 -12.20 8.80 -20.93
N LEU A 11 -12.95 9.85 -20.62
CA LEU A 11 -12.82 10.59 -19.36
C LEU A 11 -13.20 9.71 -18.17
N GLY A 12 -14.28 8.93 -18.31
CA GLY A 12 -14.69 7.92 -17.34
C GLY A 12 -13.67 6.79 -17.20
N SER A 13 -13.12 6.26 -18.30
CA SER A 13 -12.09 5.21 -18.22
C SER A 13 -10.78 5.74 -17.66
N PHE A 14 -10.43 7.01 -17.92
CA PHE A 14 -9.26 7.67 -17.34
C PHE A 14 -9.46 7.93 -15.85
N ALA A 15 -10.64 8.40 -15.44
CA ALA A 15 -11.00 8.57 -14.03
C ALA A 15 -11.04 7.23 -13.29
N SER A 16 -11.62 6.19 -13.90
CA SER A 16 -11.59 4.81 -13.37
C SER A 16 -10.17 4.26 -13.32
N ALA A 17 -9.36 4.43 -14.37
CA ALA A 17 -7.96 4.02 -14.37
C ALA A 17 -7.13 4.78 -13.32
N LEU A 18 -7.42 6.07 -13.06
CA LEU A 18 -6.81 6.85 -12.00
C LEU A 18 -7.24 6.36 -10.61
N LEU A 19 -8.52 6.05 -10.43
CA LEU A 19 -9.05 5.43 -9.20
C LEU A 19 -8.53 4.00 -8.97
N ASP A 20 -8.27 3.27 -10.05
CA ASP A 20 -7.65 1.95 -10.08
C ASP A 20 -6.12 2.03 -9.94
N SER A 21 -5.51 3.17 -10.30
CA SER A 21 -4.07 3.45 -10.20
C SER A 21 -3.56 3.69 -8.77
N LYS A 22 -4.33 3.25 -7.77
CA LYS A 22 -3.74 2.83 -6.49
C LYS A 22 -2.49 2.01 -6.81
N PHE A 23 -1.33 2.42 -6.30
CA PHE A 23 -0.04 1.92 -6.78
C PHE A 23 -0.07 0.39 -6.90
N SER A 24 0.51 -0.14 -7.98
CA SER A 24 0.49 -1.58 -8.18
C SER A 24 1.10 -2.29 -6.98
N ARG A 25 0.64 -3.52 -6.68
CA ARG A 25 1.24 -4.35 -5.62
C ARG A 25 2.76 -4.45 -5.73
N LYS A 26 3.29 -4.40 -6.96
CA LYS A 26 4.72 -4.36 -7.25
C LYS A 26 5.37 -3.06 -6.76
N GLN A 27 4.82 -1.90 -7.12
CA GLN A 27 5.30 -0.60 -6.66
C GLN A 27 5.26 -0.47 -5.13
N GLU A 28 4.22 -0.99 -4.48
CA GLU A 28 4.19 -1.01 -3.01
C GLU A 28 5.24 -1.91 -2.39
N SER A 29 5.47 -3.10 -2.97
CA SER A 29 6.51 -4.01 -2.47
C SER A 29 7.89 -3.36 -2.63
N GLU A 30 8.14 -2.69 -3.75
CA GLU A 30 9.37 -1.93 -4.00
C GLU A 30 9.52 -0.74 -3.02
N ALA A 31 8.44 -0.04 -2.72
CA ALA A 31 8.43 1.06 -1.75
C ALA A 31 8.67 0.58 -0.30
N ASP A 32 8.08 -0.56 0.08
CA ASP A 32 8.30 -1.20 1.38
C ASP A 32 9.75 -1.68 1.53
N ASP A 33 10.30 -2.27 0.46
CA ASP A 33 11.70 -2.70 0.41
C ASP A 33 12.66 -1.51 0.49
N TYR A 34 12.38 -0.42 -0.22
CA TYR A 34 13.13 0.81 -0.12
C TYR A 34 13.10 1.36 1.31
N SER A 35 11.92 1.44 1.92
CA SER A 35 11.74 1.94 3.28
C SER A 35 12.51 1.10 4.29
N TYR A 36 12.45 -0.23 4.16
CA TYR A 36 13.20 -1.16 4.99
C TYR A 36 14.73 -0.95 4.86
N ASN A 37 15.22 -0.88 3.62
CA ASN A 37 16.64 -0.72 3.35
C ASN A 37 17.16 0.64 3.82
N PHE A 38 16.39 1.70 3.61
CA PHE A 38 16.68 3.04 4.13
C PHE A 38 16.82 3.03 5.65
N MET A 39 15.86 2.43 6.36
CA MET A 39 15.92 2.30 7.81
C MET A 39 17.14 1.53 8.28
N LYS A 40 17.46 0.41 7.61
CA LYS A 40 18.65 -0.39 7.89
C LYS A 40 19.95 0.40 7.66
N GLN A 41 20.05 1.12 6.55
CA GLN A 41 21.22 1.94 6.18
C GLN A 41 21.48 3.05 7.20
N HIS A 42 20.42 3.63 7.78
CA HIS A 42 20.52 4.71 8.76
C HIS A 42 20.45 4.20 10.22
N HIS A 43 20.60 2.89 10.45
CA HIS A 43 20.59 2.28 11.78
C HIS A 43 19.30 2.53 12.60
N TYR A 44 18.18 2.74 11.91
CA TYR A 44 16.86 2.78 12.55
C TYR A 44 16.34 1.36 12.82
N LYS A 45 15.44 1.25 13.80
CA LYS A 45 14.73 0.01 14.09
C LYS A 45 13.75 -0.32 12.96
N VAL A 46 14.11 -1.25 12.08
CA VAL A 46 13.25 -1.70 10.96
C VAL A 46 11.89 -2.24 11.42
N THR A 47 11.79 -2.72 12.66
CA THR A 47 10.54 -3.15 13.30
C THR A 47 9.53 -2.01 13.47
N ALA A 48 9.98 -0.74 13.55
CA ALA A 48 9.09 0.41 13.62
C ALA A 48 8.27 0.62 12.34
N LEU A 49 8.76 0.16 11.18
CA LEU A 49 7.99 0.16 9.93
C LEU A 49 6.78 -0.80 10.04
N ALA A 50 6.97 -1.98 10.65
CA ALA A 50 5.87 -2.90 10.92
C ALA A 50 4.86 -2.30 11.92
N SER A 51 5.34 -1.58 12.94
CA SER A 51 4.47 -0.87 13.89
C SER A 51 3.62 0.20 13.20
N ALA A 52 4.18 0.95 12.25
CA ALA A 52 3.42 1.92 11.46
C ALA A 52 2.32 1.24 10.65
N PHE A 53 2.62 0.12 9.98
CA PHE A 53 1.62 -0.66 9.25
C PHE A 53 0.53 -1.24 10.14
N ASN A 54 0.87 -1.72 11.34
CA ASN A 54 -0.13 -2.17 12.30
C ASN A 54 -1.05 -1.02 12.74
N LYS A 55 -0.51 0.18 12.97
CA LYS A 55 -1.31 1.36 13.29
C LYS A 55 -2.27 1.72 12.15
N PHE A 56 -1.83 1.63 10.90
CA PHE A 56 -2.73 1.81 9.75
C PHE A 56 -3.82 0.74 9.71
N ALA A 57 -3.47 -0.54 9.92
CA ALA A 57 -4.46 -1.61 9.98
C ALA A 57 -5.51 -1.36 11.08
N ASP A 58 -5.08 -0.85 12.24
CA ASP A 58 -6.00 -0.57 13.34
C ASP A 58 -6.86 0.67 13.07
N MET A 59 -6.33 1.70 12.42
CA MET A 59 -7.13 2.85 11.94
C MET A 59 -8.16 2.40 10.89
N GLU A 60 -7.79 1.49 9.99
CA GLU A 60 -8.71 0.92 9.00
C GLU A 60 -9.85 0.13 9.66
N LYS A 61 -9.55 -0.65 10.71
CA LYS A 61 -10.58 -1.33 11.51
C LYS A 61 -11.46 -0.33 12.27
N ALA A 62 -10.85 0.66 12.93
CA ALA A 62 -11.53 1.64 13.78
C ALA A 62 -12.44 2.60 12.98
N SER A 63 -12.08 2.87 11.72
CA SER A 63 -12.89 3.66 10.78
C SER A 63 -14.29 3.06 10.53
N GLY A 64 -14.55 1.80 10.93
CA GLY A 64 -15.83 1.13 10.67
C GLY A 64 -16.08 0.83 9.19
N THR A 65 -15.16 1.25 8.30
CA THR A 65 -15.18 0.92 6.88
C THR A 65 -14.75 -0.54 6.72
N GLN A 66 -15.69 -1.46 6.96
CA GLN A 66 -15.62 -2.81 6.42
C GLN A 66 -15.63 -2.67 4.89
N ARG A 67 -14.45 -2.43 4.29
CA ARG A 67 -14.31 -2.43 2.83
C ARG A 67 -14.81 -3.79 2.36
N SER A 68 -15.86 -3.79 1.57
CA SER A 68 -16.41 -5.00 0.97
C SER A 68 -15.30 -5.72 0.19
N LYS A 69 -15.45 -7.03 -0.02
CA LYS A 69 -14.46 -7.84 -0.75
C LYS A 69 -14.14 -7.22 -2.12
N SER A 70 -15.12 -6.64 -2.80
CA SER A 70 -14.95 -5.90 -4.06
C SER A 70 -14.15 -4.61 -3.88
N GLN A 71 -14.38 -3.85 -2.82
CA GLN A 71 -13.67 -2.60 -2.53
C GLN A 71 -12.23 -2.83 -2.04
N LYS A 72 -11.95 -4.00 -1.42
CA LYS A 72 -10.59 -4.49 -1.18
C LYS A 72 -9.91 -4.95 -2.46
N MET A 73 -10.62 -5.63 -3.36
CA MET A 73 -10.09 -6.03 -4.66
C MET A 73 -9.82 -4.82 -5.58
N LEU A 74 -10.67 -3.79 -5.51
CA LEU A 74 -10.50 -2.50 -6.17
C LEU A 74 -9.40 -1.64 -5.52
N SER A 75 -9.08 -1.95 -4.26
CA SER A 75 -7.93 -1.35 -3.58
C SER A 75 -6.69 -2.16 -3.95
N SER A 76 -6.00 -1.77 -5.01
CA SER A 76 -4.81 -2.42 -5.59
C SER A 76 -3.62 -2.65 -4.63
N HIS A 77 -3.77 -2.30 -3.36
CA HIS A 77 -2.78 -2.35 -2.29
C HIS A 77 -3.04 -3.50 -1.31
N PRO A 78 -2.07 -4.39 -1.02
CA PRO A 78 -2.11 -5.29 0.12
C PRO A 78 -2.59 -4.64 1.42
N ASP A 79 -3.38 -5.39 2.19
CA ASP A 79 -3.84 -4.96 3.51
C ASP A 79 -2.62 -4.61 4.40
N SER A 80 -2.72 -3.53 5.18
CA SER A 80 -1.62 -3.02 6.01
C SER A 80 -1.05 -4.08 6.95
N ALA A 81 -1.88 -5.00 7.46
CA ALA A 81 -1.44 -6.12 8.28
C ALA A 81 -0.52 -7.11 7.53
N GLU A 82 -0.75 -7.35 6.23
CA GLU A 82 0.11 -8.20 5.41
C GLU A 82 1.49 -7.57 5.21
N ARG A 83 1.52 -6.24 5.00
CA ARG A 83 2.77 -5.47 4.87
C ARG A 83 3.59 -5.51 6.16
N ALA A 84 2.93 -5.36 7.32
CA ALA A 84 3.57 -5.52 8.63
C ALA A 84 4.22 -6.91 8.79
N ALA A 85 3.49 -7.97 8.42
CA ALA A 85 4.00 -9.34 8.50
C ALA A 85 5.22 -9.57 7.59
N LYS A 86 5.21 -9.02 6.37
CA LYS A 86 6.36 -9.09 5.45
C LYS A 86 7.61 -8.40 6.02
N VAL A 87 7.45 -7.21 6.59
CA VAL A 87 8.55 -6.48 7.25
C VAL A 87 9.12 -7.29 8.42
N LEU A 88 8.29 -7.86 9.28
CA LEU A 88 8.74 -8.67 10.42
C LEU A 88 9.45 -9.95 9.95
N ALA A 89 8.94 -10.61 8.91
CA ALA A 89 9.60 -11.78 8.33
C ALA A 89 10.99 -11.44 7.76
N LYS A 90 11.11 -10.28 7.09
CA LYS A 90 12.38 -9.78 6.57
C LYS A 90 13.35 -9.41 7.69
N ALA A 91 12.88 -8.69 8.72
CA ALA A 91 13.65 -8.41 9.93
C ALA A 91 14.17 -9.68 10.61
N LYS A 92 13.32 -10.72 10.71
CA LYS A 92 13.71 -12.03 11.23
C LYS A 92 14.82 -12.68 10.43
N LYS A 93 14.72 -12.65 9.11
CA LYS A 93 15.73 -13.19 8.20
C LYS A 93 17.07 -12.44 8.32
N ASP A 94 17.02 -11.13 8.55
CA ASP A 94 18.18 -10.26 8.67
C ASP A 94 18.76 -10.19 10.10
N GLY A 95 18.13 -10.85 11.08
CA GLY A 95 18.56 -10.84 12.48
C GLY A 95 18.26 -9.54 13.24
N LEU A 96 17.34 -8.72 12.74
CA LEU A 96 17.05 -7.36 13.22
C LEU A 96 15.78 -7.29 14.10
N ASN A 97 15.61 -8.25 15.02
CA ASN A 97 14.34 -8.52 15.71
C ASN A 97 14.00 -7.56 16.87
N GLY A 98 14.69 -6.43 17.00
CA GLY A 98 14.64 -5.54 18.18
C GLY A 98 13.89 -4.21 18.00
#